data_AF-A0A7V9C572-F1
#
_entry.id   AF-A0A7V9C572-F1
#
_cell.length_a   1.000
_cell.length_b   1.000
_cell.length_c   1.000
_cell.angle_alpha   90.00
_cell.angle_beta   90.00
_cell.angle_gamma   90.00
#
_symmetry.space_group_name_H-M   'P 1'
#
loop_
_entity.id
_entity.type
_entity.pdbx_description
1 polymer ?
#
loop_
_entity_poly.entity_id
_entity_poly.type
_entity_poly.pdbx_seq_one_letter_code
_entity_poly.pdbx_strand_id
1 'polypeptide(L)' 'MIQTVEAIIDEQGKVKLLQEVRLPRGRRALVTILEEKPEAEVSETAFLSEEALGEDWLKAEEDEAWSHLQSES' A
#
# COMPACT_ATOMS: atom_id res chain seq x y z
N MET A 1 19.25 3.23 0.53
CA MET A 1 17.87 3.75 0.43
C MET A 1 17.15 2.92 -0.62
N ILE A 2 15.98 2.37 -0.27
CA ILE A 2 15.11 1.66 -1.22
C ILE A 2 14.30 2.71 -1.95
N GLN A 3 14.21 2.60 -3.28
CA GLN A 3 13.40 3.49 -4.10
C GLN A 3 12.40 2.63 -4.87
N THR A 4 11.12 2.95 -4.73
CA THR A 4 10.06 2.36 -5.55
C THR A 4 9.83 3.28 -6.75
N VAL A 5 9.65 2.68 -7.93
CA VAL A 5 9.46 3.40 -9.19
C VAL A 5 8.19 2.84 -9.82
N GLU A 6 7.32 3.74 -10.27
CA GLU A 6 6.09 3.35 -10.95
C GLU A 6 6.38 2.91 -12.39
N ALA A 7 5.77 1.80 -12.78
CA ALA A 7 5.94 1.19 -14.08
C ALA A 7 4.65 0.51 -14.50
N ILE A 8 4.43 0.44 -15.82
CA ILE A 8 3.31 -0.27 -16.43
C ILE A 8 3.82 -1.48 -17.22
N ILE A 9 2.95 -2.48 -17.37
CA ILE A 9 3.17 -3.58 -18.30
C ILE A 9 2.49 -3.20 -19.62
N ASP A 10 3.25 -3.15 -20.71
CA ASP A 10 2.68 -2.84 -22.03
C ASP A 10 1.96 -4.05 -22.65
N GLU A 11 1.32 -3.83 -23.79
CA GLU A 11 0.60 -4.87 -24.55
C GLU A 11 1.48 -6.06 -24.97
N GLN A 12 2.80 -5.91 -24.92
CA GLN A 12 3.78 -6.97 -25.23
C GLN A 12 4.31 -7.67 -23.98
N GLY A 13 3.77 -7.34 -22.80
CA GLY A 13 4.20 -7.89 -21.51
C GLY A 13 5.51 -7.30 -20.99
N LYS A 14 5.94 -6.13 -21.49
CA LYS A 14 7.21 -5.50 -21.08
C LYS A 14 6.97 -4.44 -20.01
N VAL A 15 7.83 -4.45 -19.00
CA VAL A 15 7.88 -3.41 -17.96
C VAL A 15 8.41 -2.11 -18.58
N LYS A 16 7.62 -1.05 -18.51
CA LYS A 16 8.00 0.32 -18.90
C LYS A 16 7.93 1.24 -17.69
N LEU A 17 9.05 1.84 -17.35
CA LEU A 17 9.09 2.86 -16.29
C LEU A 17 8.35 4.11 -16.77
N LEU A 18 7.50 4.67 -15.91
CA LEU A 18 6.78 5.91 -16.22
C LEU A 18 7.66 7.16 -16.10
N GLN A 19 8.81 7.03 -15.42
CA GLN A 19 9.77 8.10 -15.22
C GLN A 19 11.21 7.62 -15.49
N GLU A 20 12.08 8.56 -15.87
CA GLU A 20 13.52 8.28 -15.95
C GLU A 20 14.09 8.08 -14.55
N VAL A 21 14.87 7.00 -14.36
CA VAL A 21 15.54 6.71 -13.09
C VAL A 21 17.03 6.58 -13.32
N ARG A 22 17.80 7.46 -12.67
CA ARG A 22 19.26 7.45 -12.73
C ARG A 22 19.82 6.70 -11.52
N LEU A 23 20.21 5.45 -11.75
CA LEU A 23 20.86 4.62 -10.75
C LEU A 23 22.36 4.49 -11.04
N PRO A 24 23.22 4.49 -10.01
CA PRO A 24 24.62 4.08 -10.12
C PRO A 24 24.74 2.69 -10.78
N ARG A 25 25.75 2.55 -11.63
CA ARG A 25 25.96 1.33 -12.43
C ARG A 25 26.17 0.10 -11.53
N GLY A 26 25.74 -1.07 -12.01
CA GLY A 26 25.98 -2.36 -11.35
C GLY A 26 25.09 -2.68 -10.15
N ARG A 27 23.95 -1.99 -10.00
CA ARG A 27 22.98 -2.31 -8.93
C ARG A 27 22.00 -3.39 -9.36
N ARG A 28 21.61 -4.25 -8.42
CA ARG A 28 20.49 -5.17 -8.57
C ARG A 28 19.19 -4.39 -8.36
N ALA A 29 18.20 -4.66 -9.20
CA ALA A 29 16.84 -4.17 -9.03
C ALA A 29 15.90 -5.33 -8.66
N LEU A 30 14.86 -5.03 -7.90
CA LEU A 30 13.73 -5.92 -7.66
C LEU A 30 12.53 -5.35 -8.41
N VAL A 31 11.82 -6.21 -9.13
CA VAL A 31 10.58 -5.86 -9.81
C VAL A 31 9.48 -6.66 -9.15
N THR A 32 8.50 -5.96 -8.59
CA THR A 32 7.29 -6.55 -8.05
C THR A 32 6.17 -6.29 -9.05
N ILE A 33 5.58 -7.36 -9.59
CA ILE A 33 4.40 -7.26 -10.45
C ILE A 33 3.18 -7.30 -9.54
N LEU A 34 2.35 -6.26 -9.62
CA LEU A 34 1.08 -6.23 -8.90
C LEU A 34 0.04 -6.94 -9.76
N GLU A 35 -0.71 -7.86 -9.16
CA GLU A 35 -1.90 -8.40 -9.82
C GLU A 35 -2.94 -7.28 -9.89
N GLU A 36 -3.41 -6.97 -11.09
CA GLU A 36 -4.60 -6.16 -11.25
C GLU A 36 -5.73 -6.99 -10.65
N LYS A 37 -6.22 -6.58 -9.47
CA LYS A 37 -7.38 -7.24 -8.88
C LYS A 37 -8.49 -7.16 -9.92
N PRO A 38 -9.19 -8.26 -10.24
CA PRO A 38 -10.38 -8.13 -11.06
C PRO A 38 -11.24 -7.07 -10.39
N GLU A 39 -11.66 -6.04 -11.14
CA GLU A 39 -12.40 -4.88 -10.61
C GLU A 39 -13.63 -5.30 -9.78
N ALA A 40 -14.06 -6.56 -9.91
CA ALA A 40 -15.11 -7.21 -9.15
C ALA A 40 -14.74 -7.61 -7.69
N GLU A 41 -13.49 -7.94 -7.35
CA GLU A 41 -13.17 -8.57 -6.04
C GLU A 41 -12.70 -7.58 -4.94
N VAL A 42 -12.40 -6.33 -5.29
CA VAL A 42 -11.99 -5.29 -4.32
C VAL A 42 -13.17 -4.86 -3.43
N SER A 43 -14.40 -4.94 -3.95
CA SER A 43 -15.56 -4.39 -3.25
C SER A 43 -16.07 -5.28 -2.11
N GLU A 44 -15.97 -6.60 -2.22
CA GLU A 44 -16.58 -7.51 -1.22
C GLU A 44 -15.66 -7.72 -0.01
N THR A 45 -14.35 -7.87 -0.21
CA THR A 45 -13.42 -8.15 0.91
C THR A 45 -13.08 -6.92 1.74
N ALA A 46 -13.03 -5.72 1.15
CA ALA A 46 -12.84 -4.47 1.89
C ALA A 46 -14.04 -4.15 2.79
N PHE A 47 -15.26 -4.35 2.28
CA PHE A 47 -16.50 -4.11 3.03
C PHE A 47 -16.64 -5.07 4.22
N LEU A 48 -16.33 -6.35 4.03
CA LEU A 48 -16.36 -7.35 5.11
C LEU A 48 -15.28 -7.14 6.18
N SER A 49 -14.15 -6.51 5.84
CA SER A 49 -13.06 -6.24 6.78
C SER A 49 -13.31 -4.97 7.60
N GLU A 50 -14.04 -3.99 7.06
CA GLU A 50 -14.41 -2.75 7.76
C GLU A 50 -15.36 -3.04 8.94
N GLU A 51 -16.35 -3.90 8.76
CA GLU A 51 -17.25 -4.32 9.84
C GLU A 51 -16.51 -5.08 10.96
N ALA A 52 -15.55 -5.95 10.61
CA ALA A 52 -14.83 -6.75 11.59
C ALA A 52 -13.80 -5.94 12.41
N LEU A 53 -13.22 -4.87 11.84
CA LEU A 53 -12.25 -4.01 12.53
C LEU A 53 -12.92 -2.89 13.35
N GLY A 54 -14.14 -2.46 12.98
CA GLY A 54 -14.86 -1.40 13.67
C GLY A 54 -15.34 -1.76 15.08
N GLU A 55 -15.60 -3.03 15.37
CA GLU A 55 -16.13 -3.43 16.68
C GLU A 55 -15.09 -3.35 17.81
N ASP A 56 -13.81 -3.58 17.51
CA ASP A 56 -12.75 -3.54 18.52
C ASP A 56 -12.15 -2.14 18.69
N TRP A 57 -12.18 -1.33 17.61
CA TRP A 57 -11.60 0.03 17.55
C TRP A 57 -12.49 1.16 18.12
N LEU A 58 -13.77 0.88 18.41
CA LEU A 58 -14.73 1.87 18.93
C LEU A 58 -14.86 1.83 20.47
N LYS A 59 -13.94 1.16 21.17
CA LYS A 59 -13.96 1.11 22.63
C LYS A 59 -13.45 2.43 23.21
N ALA A 60 -14.22 3.02 24.13
CA ALA A 60 -13.83 4.23 24.85
C ALA A 60 -12.48 4.12 25.59
N GLU A 61 -12.03 2.90 25.89
CA GLU A 61 -10.73 2.61 26.50
C GLU A 61 -9.56 2.94 25.54
N GLU A 62 -9.75 2.84 24.22
CA GLU A 62 -8.76 3.31 23.26
C GLU A 62 -8.71 4.83 23.21
N ASP A 63 -9.85 5.53 23.19
CA ASP A 63 -9.89 7.01 23.18
C ASP A 63 -9.10 7.62 24.36
N GLU A 64 -9.18 7.02 25.55
CA GLU A 64 -8.36 7.41 26.70
C GLU A 64 -6.85 7.14 26.44
N ALA A 65 -6.51 5.97 25.89
CA ALA A 65 -5.13 5.63 25.55
C ALA A 65 -4.52 6.59 24.50
N TRP A 66 -5.30 7.02 23.49
CA TRP A 66 -4.89 7.99 22.48
C TRP A 66 -4.79 9.42 23.06
N SER A 67 -5.65 9.80 24.01
CA SER A 67 -5.60 11.11 24.67
C SER A 67 -4.30 11.32 25.46
N HIS A 68 -3.75 10.26 26.05
CA HIS A 68 -2.49 10.35 26.80
C HIS A 68 -1.27 10.62 25.91
N LEU A 69 -1.31 10.23 24.63
CA LEU A 69 -0.22 10.43 23.68
C LEU A 69 -0.17 11.84 23.08
N GLN A 70 -1.26 12.60 23.14
CA GLN A 70 -1.33 13.98 22.61
C GLN A 70 -0.82 15.04 23.59
N SER A 71 -0.57 14.68 24.84
CA SER A 71 -0.19 15.63 25.90
C SER A 71 1.33 15.84 26.05
N GLU A 72 2.16 15.09 25.32
CA GLU A 72 3.60 15.40 25.19
C GLU A 72 3.83 16.21 23.91
N SER A 73 3.85 17.54 24.03
CA SER A 73 4.32 18.50 23.02
C SER A 73 5.13 19.60 23.68
#